data_AF-A0A940MYD2-F1
#
_entry.id   AF-A0A940MYD2-F1
#
_cell.length_a   1.000
_cell.length_b   1.000
_cell.length_c   1.000
_cell.angle_alpha   90.00
_cell.angle_beta   90.00
_cell.angle_gamma   90.00
#
_symmetry.space_group_name_H-M   'P 1'
#
loop_
_entity.id
_entity.type
_entity.pdbx_description
1 polymer ?
#
loop_
_entity_poly.entity_id
_entity_poly.type
_entity_poly.pdbx_seq_one_letter_code
_entity_poly.pdbx_strand_id
1 'polypeptide(L)' 'MFLDLPGAGPRRPDPPKPRITPRGEKVLVWIVALNVVLLLVAPIGGATVIQALISLLR' A
#
# COMPACT_ATOMS: atom_id res chain seq x y z
N MET A 1 -33.35 38.51 -19.86
CA MET A 1 -31.87 38.50 -19.75
C MET A 1 -31.50 37.33 -18.85
N PHE A 2 -30.82 36.31 -19.39
CA PHE A 2 -30.34 35.18 -18.59
C PHE A 2 -29.29 35.69 -17.62
N LEU A 3 -29.41 35.35 -16.33
CA LEU A 3 -28.36 35.63 -15.35
C LEU A 3 -27.11 34.81 -15.72
N ASP A 4 -26.01 35.49 -16.00
CA ASP A 4 -24.67 34.90 -15.98
C ASP A 4 -24.35 34.49 -14.54
N LEU A 5 -24.79 33.29 -14.15
CA LEU A 5 -24.45 32.68 -12.87
C LEU A 5 -22.99 32.22 -12.95
N PRO A 6 -22.06 32.83 -12.18
CA PRO A 6 -20.66 32.40 -12.19
C PRO A 6 -20.58 30.96 -11.70
N GLY A 7 -20.21 30.04 -12.59
CA GLY A 7 -19.99 28.62 -12.26
C GLY A 7 -21.03 27.63 -12.78
N ALA A 8 -22.10 28.06 -13.46
CA ALA A 8 -23.11 27.17 -14.05
C ALA A 8 -22.67 26.54 -15.40
N GLY A 9 -21.37 26.44 -15.64
CA GLY A 9 -20.83 25.76 -16.82
C GLY A 9 -20.90 24.23 -16.69
N PRO A 10 -20.87 23.48 -17.80
CA PRO A 10 -20.83 22.02 -17.75
C PRO A 10 -19.68 21.53 -16.85
N ARG A 11 -20.02 20.72 -15.84
CA ARG A 11 -19.02 20.12 -14.95
C ARG A 11 -18.06 19.27 -15.79
N ARG A 12 -16.77 19.60 -15.77
CA ARG A 12 -15.75 18.77 -16.44
C ARG A 12 -15.80 17.36 -15.83
N PRO A 13 -15.75 16.29 -16.64
CA PRO A 13 -15.65 14.94 -16.11
C PRO A 13 -14.44 14.83 -15.19
N ASP A 14 -14.59 14.17 -14.04
CA ASP A 14 -13.46 13.90 -13.16
C ASP A 14 -12.40 13.10 -13.92
N PRO A 15 -11.11 13.39 -13.72
CA PRO A 15 -10.05 12.63 -14.35
C PRO A 15 -10.17 11.14 -13.97
N PRO A 16 -9.90 10.21 -14.92
CA PRO A 16 -9.99 8.79 -14.64
C PRO A 16 -9.04 8.44 -13.49
N LYS A 17 -9.56 7.72 -12.49
CA LYS A 17 -8.76 7.26 -11.35
C LYS A 17 -7.60 6.40 -11.86
N PRO A 18 -6.37 6.59 -11.35
CA PRO A 18 -5.25 5.73 -11.69
C PRO A 18 -5.62 4.27 -11.41
N ARG A 19 -5.54 3.41 -12.44
CA ARG A 19 -5.74 1.97 -12.29
C ARG A 19 -4.39 1.28 -12.26
N ILE A 20 -4.23 0.34 -11.34
CA ILE A 20 -3.04 -0.51 -11.32
C ILE A 20 -3.02 -1.33 -12.62
N THR A 21 -1.88 -1.35 -13.30
CA THR A 21 -1.70 -2.18 -14.49
C THR A 21 -1.71 -3.65 -14.09
N PRO A 22 -2.08 -4.59 -14.98
CA PRO A 22 -2.10 -6.03 -14.64
C PRO A 22 -0.77 -6.56 -14.07
N ARG A 23 0.35 -5.98 -14.52
CA ARG A 23 1.69 -6.28 -13.97
C ARG A 23 1.86 -5.75 -12.55
N GLY A 24 1.38 -4.54 -12.27
CA GLY A 24 1.41 -3.95 -10.94
C GLY A 24 0.54 -4.72 -9.94
N GLU A 25 -0.59 -5.27 -10.37
CA GLU A 25 -1.45 -6.09 -9.52
C GLU A 25 -0.76 -7.39 -9.13
N LYS A 26 -0.09 -8.06 -10.08
CA LYS A 26 0.73 -9.25 -9.79
C LYS A 26 1.86 -8.95 -8.80
N VAL A 27 2.55 -7.82 -8.95
CA VAL A 27 3.60 -7.37 -8.00
C VAL A 27 3.00 -7.10 -6.63
N LEU A 28 1.86 -6.42 -6.55
CA LEU A 28 1.17 -6.12 -5.30
C LEU A 28 0.79 -7.41 -4.56
N VAL A 29 0.22 -8.40 -5.26
CA VAL A 29 -0.11 -9.70 -4.70
C VAL A 29 1.14 -10.40 -4.15
N TRP A 30 2.26 -10.38 -4.88
CA TRP A 30 3.52 -10.94 -4.40
C TRP A 30 4.05 -10.24 -3.15
N ILE A 31 3.96 -8.91 -3.07
CA ILE A 31 4.38 -8.15 -1.88
C ILE A 31 3.53 -8.53 -0.68
N VAL A 32 2.21 -8.63 -0.84
CA VAL A 32 1.29 -9.04 0.22
C VAL A 32 1.60 -10.47 0.67
N ALA A 33 1.74 -11.40 -0.27
CA ALA A 33 2.06 -12.80 0.03
C ALA A 33 3.40 -12.92 0.78
N LEU A 34 4.42 -12.20 0.33
CA LEU A 34 5.73 -12.15 1.00
C LEU A 34 5.60 -11.64 2.44
N ASN A 35 4.84 -10.57 2.67
CA ASN A 35 4.63 -10.02 4.02
C ASN A 35 3.90 -11.01 4.92
N VAL A 36 2.90 -11.74 4.41
CA VAL A 36 2.21 -12.78 5.19
C VAL A 36 3.16 -13.91 5.57
N VAL A 37 4.02 -14.36 4.65
CA VAL A 37 5.05 -15.36 4.95
C VAL A 37 6.03 -14.82 5.99
N LEU A 38 6.51 -13.58 5.80
CA LEU A 38 7.40 -12.93 6.77
C LEU A 38 6.76 -12.79 8.13
N LEU A 39 5.44 -12.58 8.23
CA LEU A 39 4.74 -12.50 9.51
C LEU A 39 4.78 -13.83 10.29
N LEU A 40 4.89 -14.96 9.60
CA LEU A 40 5.10 -16.29 10.19
C LEU A 40 6.58 -16.59 10.46
N VAL A 41 7.47 -16.10 9.61
CA VAL A 41 8.93 -16.29 9.78
C VAL A 41 9.50 -15.35 10.85
N ALA A 42 8.95 -14.14 10.99
CA ALA A 42 9.37 -13.12 11.94
C ALA A 42 9.31 -13.56 13.41
N PRO A 43 8.34 -14.33 13.92
CA PRO A 43 8.44 -14.88 15.27
C PRO A 43 9.60 -15.88 15.42
N ILE A 44 9.95 -16.63 14.37
CA ILE A 44 11.10 -17.55 14.38
C ILE A 44 12.41 -16.75 14.36
N GLY A 45 12.61 -15.90 13.35
CA GLY A 45 13.82 -15.09 13.20
C GLY A 45 13.94 -13.96 14.23
N GLY A 46 12.82 -13.37 14.62
CA GLY A 46 12.73 -12.32 15.63
C GLY A 46 13.06 -12.85 17.02
N ALA A 47 12.61 -14.05 17.38
CA ALA A 47 13.07 -14.70 18.61
C ALA A 47 14.59 -14.88 18.61
N THR A 48 15.20 -15.27 17.48
CA THR A 48 16.65 -15.38 17.34
C THR A 48 17.36 -14.04 17.49
N VAL A 49 16.87 -12.97 16.85
CA VAL A 49 17.46 -11.62 16.96
C VAL A 49 17.32 -11.07 18.39
N ILE A 50 16.15 -11.24 19.02
CA ILE A 50 15.92 -10.84 20.42
C ILE A 50 16.83 -11.63 21.35
N GLN A 51 16.96 -12.94 21.15
CA GLN A 51 17.84 -13.80 21.94
C GLN A 51 19.32 -13.41 21.77
N ALA A 52 19.75 -13.10 20.54
CA ALA A 52 21.10 -12.61 20.28
C ALA A 52 21.36 -11.26 20.96
N LEU A 53 20.39 -10.35 20.92
CA LEU A 53 20.49 -9.04 21.58
C LEU A 53 20.55 -9.17 23.10
N ILE A 54 19.70 -10.02 23.71
CA ILE A 54 19.74 -10.31 25.15
C ILE A 54 21.10 -10.92 25.52
N SER A 55 21.61 -11.85 24.71
CA SER A 55 22.92 -12.48 24.94
C SER A 55 24.08 -11.49 24.87
N LEU A 56 23.97 -10.46 24.03
CA LEU A 56 24.99 -9.41 23.92
C LEU A 56 24.96 -8.42 25.09
N LEU A 57 23.80 -8.21 25.70
CA LEU A 57 23.58 -7.25 26.79
C LEU A 57 23.79 -7.83 28.19
N ARG A 58 24.04 -9.14 28.31
CA ARG A 58 24.32 -9.84 29.56
C ARG A 58 25.83 -10.03 29.75
#